data_AF-A0A4Y7JRZ2-F1
#
_entry.id   AF-A0A4Y7JRZ2-F1
#
_cell.length_a   1.000
_cell.length_b   1.000
_cell.length_c   1.000
_cell.angle_alpha   90.00
_cell.angle_beta   90.00
_cell.angle_gamma   90.00
#
_symmetry.space_group_name_H-M   'P 1'
#
loop_
_entity.id
_entity.type
_entity.pdbx_description
1 polymer ?
#
loop_
_entity_poly.entity_id
_entity_poly.type
_entity_poly.pdbx_seq_one_letter_code
_entity_poly.pdbx_strand_id
1 'polypeptide(L)'
;MTTMDITATGAPATLLVCNNEKDFRQKTSTQSALLAVLLKRDRERGYIGEKGIGFKSVFLITSWSYIFSNGYQIMFNEDPCPECNDGYIVPQWVEEHPTIAELQQVNGSARSLPTTIIVLPLKPDIHPVKQQLSSIHPKVLLFLAKIKRLSVREANKDPKLNTLCEVSISSETEFVSRKNVNAESYTLHLSAEEKSTSSEEECSYYMWRQRFPVKLENKVERRMEVEKWIITLALPVGQRLHRGMSSPGIYAFLPTEMVTNFPFIVQADFVLASSRETILLDNVCLRLLSVPLFLSSNHLLQFQYLLFQI
;
A
#
# COMPACT_ATOMS: atom_id res chain seq x y z
N MET A 1 4.66 -3.77 16.37
CA MET A 1 5.85 -3.13 16.94
C MET A 1 6.03 -3.60 18.37
N THR A 2 7.26 -3.87 18.80
CA THR A 2 7.61 -4.33 20.15
C THR A 2 8.75 -3.47 20.72
N THR A 3 8.82 -3.33 22.04
CA THR A 3 9.98 -2.70 22.72
C THR A 3 11.12 -3.70 22.95
N MET A 4 10.99 -4.95 22.50
CA MET A 4 12.07 -5.94 22.55
C MET A 4 13.05 -5.70 21.41
N ASP A 5 14.34 -5.70 21.73
CA ASP A 5 15.41 -5.76 20.73
C ASP A 5 15.74 -7.23 20.44
N ILE A 6 15.05 -7.81 19.47
CA ILE A 6 15.31 -9.18 19.01
C ILE A 6 16.49 -9.28 18.05
N THR A 7 17.07 -8.14 17.67
CA THR A 7 18.18 -8.06 16.70
C THR A 7 19.54 -7.85 17.36
N ALA A 8 19.57 -7.64 18.68
CA ALA A 8 20.76 -7.31 19.47
C ALA A 8 21.52 -6.07 18.94
N THR A 9 20.80 -5.12 18.32
CA THR A 9 21.38 -3.89 17.73
C THR A 9 21.38 -2.70 18.71
N GLY A 10 20.80 -2.86 19.90
CA GLY A 10 20.58 -1.79 20.86
C GLY A 10 19.38 -0.90 20.53
N ALA A 11 18.51 -1.31 19.60
CA ALA A 11 17.36 -0.52 19.17
C ALA A 11 16.32 -0.37 20.29
N PRO A 12 15.74 0.83 20.49
CA PRO A 12 14.71 1.04 21.52
C PRO A 12 13.38 0.33 21.22
N ALA A 13 13.13 -0.01 19.95
CA ALA A 13 11.95 -0.73 19.52
C ALA A 13 12.22 -1.45 18.19
N THR A 14 11.48 -2.52 17.95
CA THR A 14 11.52 -3.28 16.70
C THR A 14 10.14 -3.26 16.03
N LEU A 15 10.10 -2.86 14.76
CA LEU A 15 8.91 -2.98 13.92
C LEU A 15 8.98 -4.27 13.10
N LEU A 16 7.97 -5.12 13.23
CA LEU A 16 7.80 -6.32 12.42
C LEU A 16 6.67 -6.06 11.43
N VAL A 17 6.96 -6.24 10.14
CA VAL A 17 5.98 -6.18 9.05
C VAL A 17 5.75 -7.59 8.55
N CYS A 18 4.55 -8.11 8.82
CA CYS A 18 4.18 -9.49 8.50
C CYS A 18 3.25 -9.52 7.28
N ASN A 19 3.57 -10.35 6.30
CA ASN A 19 2.76 -10.56 5.10
C ASN A 19 2.42 -12.05 4.92
N ASN A 20 1.17 -12.32 4.54
CA ASN A 20 0.65 -13.67 4.32
C ASN A 20 0.51 -14.03 2.83
N GLU A 21 1.06 -13.22 1.91
CA GLU A 21 1.13 -13.57 0.48
C GLU A 21 2.00 -14.82 0.24
N LYS A 22 2.04 -15.27 -1.02
CA LYS A 22 3.01 -16.26 -1.49
C LYS A 22 4.44 -15.81 -1.20
N ASP A 23 5.20 -16.75 -0.70
CA ASP A 23 6.61 -16.68 -0.38
C ASP A 23 7.51 -16.39 -1.59
N PHE A 24 8.76 -16.05 -1.26
CA PHE A 24 9.84 -16.08 -2.24
C PHE A 24 10.00 -17.50 -2.77
N ARG A 25 9.85 -17.67 -4.09
CA ARG A 25 10.06 -18.97 -4.73
C ARG A 25 11.55 -19.32 -4.68
N GLN A 26 11.88 -20.53 -4.22
CA GLN A 26 13.25 -21.08 -4.16
C GLN A 26 14.02 -21.13 -5.49
N LYS A 27 13.43 -20.75 -6.63
CA LYS A 27 14.13 -20.73 -7.93
C LYS A 27 15.27 -19.69 -8.02
N THR A 28 15.47 -18.88 -6.98
CA THR A 28 16.42 -17.76 -6.96
C THR A 28 17.54 -18.00 -5.96
N SER A 29 18.50 -18.85 -6.30
CA SER A 29 19.66 -19.15 -5.45
C SER A 29 20.71 -18.04 -5.39
N THR A 30 20.58 -16.96 -6.19
CA THR A 30 21.59 -15.89 -6.28
C THR A 30 21.10 -14.57 -5.68
N GLN A 31 22.00 -13.79 -5.07
CA GLN A 31 21.71 -12.44 -4.54
C GLN A 31 21.08 -11.52 -5.58
N SER A 32 21.55 -11.60 -6.85
CA SER A 32 21.00 -10.83 -7.97
C SER A 32 19.53 -11.13 -8.23
N ALA A 33 19.11 -12.38 -8.06
CA ALA A 33 17.75 -12.79 -8.28
C ALA A 33 16.83 -12.42 -7.11
N LEU A 34 17.38 -12.31 -5.90
CA LEU A 34 16.69 -11.81 -4.71
C LEU A 34 16.44 -10.29 -4.79
N LEU A 35 17.46 -9.53 -5.19
CA LEU A 35 17.33 -8.10 -5.54
C LEU A 35 16.29 -7.90 -6.64
N ALA A 36 16.29 -8.75 -7.68
CA ALA A 36 15.28 -8.71 -8.72
C ALA A 36 13.88 -8.96 -8.16
N VAL A 37 13.68 -9.86 -7.18
CA VAL A 37 12.38 -10.11 -6.51
C VAL A 37 11.89 -8.88 -5.74
N LEU A 38 12.76 -8.22 -4.98
CA LEU A 38 12.40 -7.01 -4.22
C LEU A 38 12.12 -5.79 -5.13
N LEU A 39 12.74 -5.77 -6.30
CA LEU A 39 12.60 -4.71 -7.31
C LEU A 39 11.65 -5.10 -8.45
N LYS A 40 10.89 -6.20 -8.30
CA LYS A 40 10.07 -6.77 -9.38
C LYS A 40 9.07 -5.74 -9.90
N ARG A 41 9.10 -5.56 -11.22
CA ARG A 41 8.09 -4.84 -11.99
C ARG A 41 7.11 -5.87 -12.56
N ASP A 42 5.96 -6.06 -11.92
CA ASP A 42 4.86 -6.81 -12.52
C ASP A 42 4.07 -5.86 -13.44
N ARG A 43 4.42 -5.83 -14.73
CA ARG A 43 3.83 -4.88 -15.69
C ARG A 43 2.43 -5.32 -16.17
N GLU A 44 2.06 -6.58 -16.01
CA GLU A 44 0.79 -7.13 -16.50
C GLU A 44 -0.39 -6.83 -15.56
N ARG A 45 -0.13 -6.57 -14.28
CA ARG A 45 -1.16 -6.36 -13.23
C ARG A 45 -1.27 -4.92 -12.73
N GLY A 46 -0.57 -3.98 -13.36
CA GLY A 46 -0.56 -2.54 -13.02
C GLY A 46 0.80 -2.03 -12.55
N TYR A 47 0.98 -0.71 -12.50
CA TYR A 47 2.29 -0.07 -12.25
C TYR A 47 2.59 0.23 -10.77
N ILE A 48 2.18 -0.64 -9.86
CA ILE A 48 2.57 -0.50 -8.44
C ILE A 48 4.05 -0.85 -8.32
N GLY A 49 4.87 0.10 -7.85
CA GLY A 49 6.32 -0.13 -7.63
C GLY A 49 7.24 0.19 -8.81
N GLU A 50 6.82 1.03 -9.77
CA GLU A 50 7.57 1.38 -11.01
C GLU A 50 9.07 1.68 -10.81
N LYS A 51 9.42 2.41 -9.74
CA LYS A 51 10.77 2.92 -9.49
C LYS A 51 11.65 2.02 -8.61
N GLY A 52 11.10 0.99 -7.95
CA GLY A 52 11.88 0.13 -7.04
C GLY A 52 12.47 0.84 -5.81
N ILE A 53 12.11 2.10 -5.55
CA ILE A 53 12.58 2.89 -4.40
C ILE A 53 11.81 2.60 -3.11
N GLY A 54 10.66 1.92 -3.20
CA GLY A 54 9.75 1.73 -2.07
C GLY A 54 10.38 0.94 -0.92
N PHE A 55 11.21 -0.07 -1.20
CA PHE A 55 11.90 -0.77 -0.14
C PHE A 55 12.97 0.10 0.53
N LYS A 56 13.68 0.95 -0.23
CA LYS A 56 14.76 1.80 0.32
C LYS A 56 14.26 2.80 1.37
N SER A 57 12.97 3.15 1.38
CA SER A 57 12.43 4.08 2.38
C SER A 57 12.46 3.51 3.80
N VAL A 58 12.66 2.21 4.00
CA VAL A 58 12.85 1.63 5.34
C VAL A 58 14.08 2.23 6.03
N PHE A 59 15.10 2.64 5.28
CA PHE A 59 16.32 3.22 5.86
C PHE A 59 16.12 4.61 6.48
N LEU A 60 14.97 5.24 6.24
CA LEU A 60 14.58 6.45 6.97
C LEU A 60 14.37 6.17 8.47
N ILE A 61 13.98 4.94 8.82
CA ILE A 61 13.59 4.58 10.19
C ILE A 61 14.47 3.48 10.81
N THR A 62 15.33 2.84 10.04
CA THR A 62 16.24 1.79 10.51
C THR A 62 17.58 1.85 9.79
N SER A 63 18.66 1.37 10.41
CA SER A 63 19.94 1.14 9.74
C SER A 63 20.06 -0.29 9.18
N TRP A 64 19.26 -1.23 9.70
CA TRP A 64 19.30 -2.65 9.31
C TRP A 64 17.90 -3.17 9.01
N SER A 65 17.70 -3.78 7.84
CA SER A 65 16.43 -4.41 7.48
C SER A 65 16.63 -5.89 7.26
N TYR A 66 15.98 -6.71 8.08
CA TYR A 66 16.03 -8.16 7.97
C TYR A 66 14.77 -8.68 7.27
N ILE A 67 14.90 -9.64 6.38
CA ILE A 67 13.79 -10.27 5.66
C ILE A 67 13.88 -11.78 5.83
N PHE A 68 12.80 -12.36 6.32
CA PHE A 68 12.60 -13.79 6.49
C PHE A 68 11.46 -14.24 5.58
N SER A 69 11.74 -15.16 4.65
CA SER A 69 10.71 -15.71 3.74
C SER A 69 11.16 -17.07 3.21
N ASN A 70 10.40 -18.14 3.47
CA ASN A 70 10.63 -19.48 2.90
C ASN A 70 12.11 -19.94 2.90
N GLY A 71 12.76 -19.87 4.05
CA GLY A 71 14.15 -20.29 4.25
C GLY A 71 15.20 -19.21 3.91
N TYR A 72 14.84 -18.12 3.25
CA TYR A 72 15.71 -16.95 3.12
C TYR A 72 15.76 -16.19 4.45
N GLN A 73 16.98 -15.86 4.88
CA GLN A 73 17.27 -15.03 6.06
C GLN A 73 18.31 -14.01 5.64
N ILE A 74 17.86 -12.85 5.19
CA ILE A 74 18.73 -11.83 4.62
C ILE A 74 18.61 -10.54 5.41
N MET A 75 19.68 -9.76 5.41
CA MET A 75 19.75 -8.43 5.98
C MET A 75 20.30 -7.46 4.95
N PHE A 76 19.79 -6.24 4.97
CA PHE A 76 20.35 -5.10 4.28
C PHE A 76 20.81 -4.06 5.31
N ASN A 77 22.01 -3.51 5.10
CA ASN A 77 22.51 -2.37 5.85
C ASN A 77 22.29 -1.08 5.03
N GLU A 78 22.02 0.04 5.69
CA GLU A 78 21.99 1.37 5.06
C GLU A 78 23.36 1.77 4.52
N ASP A 79 24.43 1.36 5.21
CA ASP A 79 25.80 1.61 4.80
C ASP A 79 26.17 0.73 3.60
N PRO A 80 26.84 1.29 2.58
CA PRO A 80 27.34 0.52 1.46
C PRO A 80 28.27 -0.61 1.93
N CYS A 81 28.20 -1.75 1.24
CA CYS A 81 29.13 -2.84 1.52
C CYS A 81 30.57 -2.38 1.27
N PRO A 82 31.48 -2.45 2.25
CA PRO A 82 32.86 -2.00 2.10
C PRO A 82 33.63 -2.75 0.99
N GLU A 83 33.23 -3.99 0.73
CA GLU A 83 33.84 -4.87 -0.28
C GLU A 83 33.27 -4.64 -1.68
N CYS A 84 32.17 -3.90 -1.80
CA CYS A 84 31.54 -3.54 -3.07
C CYS A 84 31.87 -2.09 -3.41
N ASN A 85 32.71 -1.87 -4.41
CA ASN A 85 33.17 -0.54 -4.86
C ASN A 85 32.07 0.40 -5.39
N ASP A 86 30.81 -0.02 -5.38
CA ASP A 86 29.74 0.63 -6.15
C ASP A 86 28.72 1.39 -5.29
N GLY A 87 28.95 1.52 -3.97
CA GLY A 87 28.06 2.32 -3.10
C GLY A 87 26.64 1.74 -2.95
N TYR A 88 26.42 0.47 -3.33
CA TYR A 88 25.12 -0.17 -3.31
C TYR A 88 24.86 -0.94 -2.02
N ILE A 89 23.59 -0.91 -1.60
CA ILE A 89 23.04 -1.76 -0.56
C ILE A 89 22.86 -3.17 -1.13
N VAL A 90 23.50 -4.17 -0.51
CA VAL A 90 23.49 -5.57 -0.95
C VAL A 90 22.93 -6.48 0.15
N PRO A 91 22.23 -7.57 -0.21
CA PRO A 91 21.72 -8.52 0.77
C PRO A 91 22.85 -9.36 1.37
N GLN A 92 22.92 -9.46 2.68
CA GLN A 92 23.84 -10.33 3.42
C GLN A 92 23.03 -11.43 4.14
N TRP A 93 23.58 -12.64 4.25
CA TRP A 93 22.92 -13.71 5.00
C TRP A 93 23.02 -13.44 6.51
N VAL A 94 21.98 -13.84 7.23
CA VAL A 94 21.89 -13.72 8.69
C VAL A 94 22.14 -15.09 9.31
N GLU A 95 23.13 -15.19 10.18
CA GLU A 95 23.48 -16.45 10.87
C GLU A 95 23.07 -16.44 12.36
N GLU A 96 23.11 -15.28 13.01
CA GLU A 96 22.95 -15.17 14.48
C GLU A 96 21.58 -14.63 14.89
N HIS A 97 21.29 -13.36 14.62
CA HIS A 97 20.06 -12.68 15.08
C HIS A 97 19.37 -11.86 13.98
N PRO A 98 18.02 -11.75 13.99
CA PRO A 98 17.09 -12.43 14.89
C PRO A 98 16.90 -13.90 14.50
N THR A 99 16.77 -14.78 15.50
CA THR A 99 16.47 -16.21 15.30
C THR A 99 14.99 -16.44 15.02
N ILE A 100 14.67 -17.56 14.38
CA ILE A 100 13.28 -18.00 14.14
C ILE A 100 12.49 -18.11 15.46
N ALA A 101 13.13 -18.54 16.54
CA ALA A 101 12.50 -18.67 17.85
C ALA A 101 12.11 -17.30 18.45
N GLU A 102 12.98 -16.29 18.32
CA GLU A 102 12.70 -14.91 18.75
C GLU A 102 11.55 -14.29 17.94
N LEU A 103 11.51 -14.56 16.62
CA LEU A 103 10.39 -14.13 15.77
C LEU A 103 9.06 -14.77 16.19
N GLN A 104 9.07 -16.06 16.52
CA GLN A 104 7.89 -16.78 17.01
C GLN A 104 7.40 -16.21 18.34
N GLN A 105 8.33 -15.89 19.24
CA GLN A 105 7.99 -15.29 20.54
C GLN A 105 7.29 -13.94 20.38
N VAL A 106 7.80 -13.06 19.51
CA VAL A 106 7.22 -11.72 19.30
C VAL A 106 5.92 -11.75 18.52
N ASN A 107 5.77 -12.67 17.57
CA ASN A 107 4.55 -12.80 16.76
C ASN A 107 3.38 -13.43 17.56
N GLY A 108 3.63 -13.93 18.76
CA GLY A 108 2.67 -14.59 19.64
C GLY A 108 2.54 -16.10 19.35
N SER A 109 1.77 -16.82 20.18
CA SER A 109 1.61 -18.30 20.17
C SER A 109 1.01 -18.93 18.90
N ALA A 110 1.00 -18.22 17.76
CA ALA A 110 0.64 -18.79 16.48
C ALA A 110 1.62 -19.92 16.13
N ARG A 111 1.08 -21.10 15.79
CA ARG A 111 1.86 -22.31 15.49
C ARG A 111 2.78 -22.16 14.26
N SER A 112 2.55 -21.15 13.42
CA SER A 112 3.35 -20.88 12.23
C SER A 112 3.63 -19.38 12.08
N LEU A 113 4.85 -19.06 11.66
CA LEU A 113 5.23 -17.69 11.28
C LEU A 113 4.47 -17.26 10.01
N PRO A 114 4.23 -15.95 9.83
CA PRO A 114 3.81 -15.37 8.56
C PRO A 114 4.76 -15.75 7.42
N THR A 115 4.22 -15.84 6.21
CA THR A 115 4.98 -16.28 5.03
C THR A 115 6.19 -15.41 4.76
N THR A 116 6.07 -14.10 4.96
CA THR A 116 7.20 -13.17 4.91
C THR A 116 7.15 -12.22 6.09
N ILE A 117 8.30 -12.02 6.74
CA ILE A 117 8.47 -11.08 7.86
C ILE A 117 9.63 -10.16 7.51
N ILE A 118 9.38 -8.85 7.63
CA ILE A 118 10.44 -7.85 7.61
C ILE A 118 10.62 -7.33 9.03
N VAL A 119 11.86 -7.37 9.53
CA VAL A 119 12.23 -6.92 10.88
C VAL A 119 13.05 -5.64 10.74
N LEU A 120 12.61 -4.59 11.43
CA LEU A 120 13.19 -3.26 11.36
C LEU A 120 13.49 -2.77 12.79
N PRO A 121 14.72 -2.97 13.31
CA PRO A 121 15.19 -2.28 14.50
C PRO A 121 15.16 -0.77 14.28
N LEU A 122 14.35 -0.04 15.05
CA LEU A 122 14.09 1.37 14.79
C LEU A 122 15.24 2.24 15.30
N LYS A 123 15.49 3.35 14.60
CA LYS A 123 16.32 4.47 15.07
C LYS A 123 15.70 5.10 16.34
N PRO A 124 16.47 5.84 17.17
CA PRO A 124 16.02 6.34 18.47
C PRO A 124 14.70 7.11 18.48
N ASP A 125 14.44 7.91 17.44
CA ASP A 125 13.20 8.67 17.32
C ASP A 125 12.04 7.83 16.76
N ILE A 126 11.37 7.10 17.66
CA ILE A 126 10.28 6.19 17.30
C ILE A 126 8.92 6.88 17.20
N HIS A 127 8.77 8.10 17.77
CA HIS A 127 7.47 8.77 17.90
C HIS A 127 6.78 9.03 16.55
N PRO A 128 7.47 9.52 15.51
CA PRO A 128 6.86 9.71 14.19
C PRO A 128 6.34 8.40 13.59
N VAL A 129 7.08 7.29 13.77
CA VAL A 129 6.67 5.97 13.28
C VAL A 129 5.39 5.52 13.97
N LYS A 130 5.30 5.66 15.29
CA LYS A 130 4.08 5.32 16.05
C LYS A 130 2.89 6.13 15.57
N GLN A 131 3.07 7.45 15.46
CA GLN A 131 2.01 8.36 15.03
C GLN A 131 1.47 8.00 13.64
N GLN A 132 2.38 7.76 12.67
CA GLN A 132 2.02 7.38 11.31
C GLN A 132 1.28 6.03 11.24
N LEU A 133 1.73 5.04 12.02
CA LEU A 133 1.08 3.73 12.09
C LEU A 133 -0.30 3.80 12.77
N SER A 134 -0.47 4.66 13.77
CA SER A 134 -1.77 4.90 14.41
C SER A 134 -2.74 5.68 13.52
N SER A 135 -2.24 6.55 12.63
CA SER A 135 -3.07 7.39 11.76
C SER A 135 -3.46 6.71 10.43
N ILE A 136 -3.24 5.41 10.27
CA ILE A 136 -3.57 4.73 9.00
C ILE A 136 -5.08 4.80 8.75
N HIS A 137 -5.44 5.42 7.64
CA HIS A 137 -6.84 5.59 7.26
C HIS A 137 -7.35 4.34 6.52
N PRO A 138 -8.56 3.82 6.84
CA PRO A 138 -9.19 2.70 6.13
C PRO A 138 -9.21 2.80 4.60
N LYS A 139 -9.27 4.02 4.06
CA LYS A 139 -9.30 4.29 2.62
C LYS A 139 -8.04 3.82 1.88
N VAL A 140 -6.94 3.53 2.60
CA VAL A 140 -5.72 2.94 2.02
C VAL A 140 -6.01 1.63 1.29
N LEU A 141 -7.07 0.89 1.68
CA LEU A 141 -7.44 -0.39 1.11
C LEU A 141 -8.29 -0.29 -0.17
N LEU A 142 -8.89 0.87 -0.48
CA LEU A 142 -9.93 1.02 -1.52
C LEU A 142 -9.54 0.48 -2.90
N PHE A 143 -8.26 0.63 -3.26
CA PHE A 143 -7.76 0.32 -4.60
C PHE A 143 -6.65 -0.73 -4.59
N LEU A 144 -6.48 -1.43 -3.46
CA LEU A 144 -5.52 -2.54 -3.36
C LEU A 144 -6.15 -3.82 -3.89
N ALA A 145 -5.43 -4.50 -4.79
CA ALA A 145 -5.95 -5.69 -5.45
C ALA A 145 -6.05 -6.92 -4.52
N LYS A 146 -5.10 -7.06 -3.57
CA LYS A 146 -4.94 -8.29 -2.76
C LYS A 146 -5.06 -8.05 -1.26
N ILE A 147 -4.55 -6.92 -0.75
CA ILE A 147 -4.57 -6.63 0.68
C ILE A 147 -5.98 -6.23 1.07
N LYS A 148 -6.62 -7.03 1.93
CA LYS A 148 -7.98 -6.80 2.43
C LYS A 148 -8.04 -6.40 3.90
N ARG A 149 -6.92 -6.54 4.62
CA ARG A 149 -6.81 -6.24 6.04
C ARG A 149 -5.43 -5.72 6.34
N LEU A 150 -5.35 -4.70 7.19
CA LEU A 150 -4.12 -4.19 7.77
C LEU A 150 -4.34 -4.03 9.27
N SER A 151 -3.47 -4.64 10.07
CA SER A 151 -3.50 -4.53 11.51
C SER A 151 -2.18 -4.00 12.05
N VAL A 152 -2.27 -3.03 12.94
CA VAL A 152 -1.16 -2.44 13.66
C VAL A 152 -1.30 -2.81 15.12
N ARG A 153 -0.36 -3.63 15.61
CA ARG A 153 -0.29 -4.04 17.00
C ARG A 153 0.93 -3.43 17.66
N GLU A 154 0.73 -2.83 18.83
CA GLU A 154 1.81 -2.47 19.74
C GLU A 154 1.87 -3.49 20.88
N ALA A 155 3.03 -4.10 21.07
CA ALA A 155 3.32 -5.03 22.14
C ALA A 155 4.28 -4.38 23.12
N ASN A 156 3.77 -4.07 24.31
CA ASN A 156 4.49 -3.45 25.41
C ASN A 156 4.78 -4.48 26.51
N LYS A 157 5.78 -4.19 27.36
CA LYS A 157 6.07 -5.04 28.54
C LYS A 157 4.87 -5.18 29.47
N ASP A 158 4.10 -4.10 29.63
CA ASP A 158 2.79 -4.14 30.28
C ASP A 158 1.72 -4.47 29.23
N PRO A 159 1.07 -5.66 29.30
CA PRO A 159 0.04 -6.05 28.35
C PRO A 159 -1.16 -5.11 28.32
N LYS A 160 -1.40 -4.32 29.39
CA LYS A 160 -2.49 -3.34 29.45
C LYS A 160 -2.29 -2.16 28.51
N LEU A 161 -1.05 -1.86 28.14
CA LEU A 161 -0.69 -0.79 27.21
C LEU A 161 -0.70 -1.28 25.75
N ASN A 162 -1.09 -2.53 25.48
CA ASN A 162 -1.11 -3.05 24.12
C ASN A 162 -2.25 -2.44 23.30
N THR A 163 -1.89 -1.72 22.25
CA THR A 163 -2.84 -1.15 21.30
C THR A 163 -3.01 -2.07 20.09
N LEU A 164 -4.23 -2.05 19.52
CA LEU A 164 -4.55 -2.71 18.28
C LEU A 164 -5.43 -1.76 17.48
N CYS A 165 -4.96 -1.37 16.30
CA CYS A 165 -5.74 -0.68 15.29
C CYS A 165 -5.85 -1.62 14.10
N GLU A 166 -7.07 -1.89 13.65
CA GLU A 166 -7.31 -2.72 12.47
C GLU A 166 -8.19 -1.98 11.48
N VAL A 167 -7.81 -2.05 10.21
CA VAL A 167 -8.63 -1.59 9.10
C VAL A 167 -8.81 -2.74 8.12
N SER A 168 -10.03 -2.95 7.64
CA SER A 168 -10.33 -4.08 6.76
C SER A 168 -11.44 -3.78 5.77
N ILE A 169 -11.48 -4.58 4.70
CA ILE A 169 -12.62 -4.67 3.80
C ILE A 169 -13.53 -5.76 4.37
N SER A 170 -14.69 -5.38 4.91
CA SER A 170 -15.64 -6.32 5.52
C SER A 170 -16.40 -7.10 4.47
N SER A 171 -16.77 -6.46 3.34
CA SER A 171 -17.38 -7.14 2.21
C SER A 171 -17.25 -6.36 0.89
N GLU A 172 -17.41 -7.09 -0.21
CA GLU A 172 -17.61 -6.53 -1.56
C GLU A 172 -18.87 -7.14 -2.14
N THR A 173 -19.82 -6.30 -2.55
CA THR A 173 -21.18 -6.70 -2.92
C THR A 173 -21.62 -6.00 -4.22
N GLU A 174 -22.79 -6.37 -4.73
CA GLU A 174 -23.47 -5.63 -5.82
C GLU A 174 -22.65 -5.51 -7.12
N PHE A 175 -21.89 -6.57 -7.45
CA PHE A 175 -21.09 -6.61 -8.67
C PHE A 175 -21.95 -6.58 -9.93
N VAL A 176 -21.76 -5.56 -10.76
CA VAL A 176 -22.44 -5.39 -12.05
C VAL A 176 -21.40 -5.11 -13.13
N SER A 177 -21.42 -5.91 -14.20
CA SER A 177 -20.60 -5.68 -15.39
C SER A 177 -21.43 -5.11 -16.53
N ARG A 178 -20.97 -3.99 -17.10
CA ARG A 178 -21.60 -3.29 -18.22
C ARG A 178 -20.70 -3.38 -19.45
N LYS A 179 -20.92 -4.42 -20.28
CA LYS A 179 -20.10 -4.72 -21.47
C LYS A 179 -20.13 -3.61 -22.52
N ASN A 180 -21.26 -2.93 -22.69
CA ASN A 180 -21.45 -1.85 -23.66
C ASN A 180 -20.50 -0.66 -23.44
N VAL A 181 -20.13 -0.37 -22.20
CA VAL A 181 -19.25 0.75 -21.83
C VAL A 181 -17.92 0.31 -21.23
N ASN A 182 -17.61 -1.00 -21.28
CA ASN A 182 -16.42 -1.60 -20.66
C ASN A 182 -16.21 -1.18 -19.19
N ALA A 183 -17.31 -1.13 -18.43
CA ALA A 183 -17.31 -0.73 -17.03
C ALA A 183 -17.79 -1.84 -16.10
N GLU A 184 -17.37 -1.77 -14.86
CA GLU A 184 -17.82 -2.61 -13.75
C GLU A 184 -18.11 -1.72 -12.54
N SER A 185 -19.11 -2.08 -11.76
CA SER A 185 -19.42 -1.41 -10.50
C SER A 185 -19.64 -2.42 -9.39
N TYR A 186 -19.35 -2.02 -8.16
CA TYR A 186 -19.51 -2.83 -6.95
C TYR A 186 -19.53 -1.92 -5.73
N THR A 187 -20.08 -2.41 -4.62
CA THR A 187 -20.09 -1.70 -3.33
C THR A 187 -19.04 -2.33 -2.42
N LEU A 188 -18.18 -1.49 -1.84
CA LEU A 188 -17.09 -1.92 -0.95
C LEU A 188 -17.35 -1.36 0.45
N HIS A 189 -17.37 -2.26 1.44
CA HIS A 189 -17.57 -1.91 2.84
C HIS A 189 -16.23 -1.94 3.59
N LEU A 190 -15.85 -0.81 4.18
CA LEU A 190 -14.67 -0.67 5.02
C LEU A 190 -15.07 -0.67 6.49
N SER A 191 -14.28 -1.35 7.31
CA SER A 191 -14.37 -1.27 8.77
C SER A 191 -13.07 -0.76 9.37
N ALA A 192 -13.19 -0.03 10.47
CA ALA A 192 -12.10 0.41 11.31
C ALA A 192 -12.40 0.03 12.76
N GLU A 193 -11.57 -0.82 13.37
CA GLU A 193 -11.67 -1.17 14.78
C GLU A 193 -10.58 -0.46 15.57
N GLU A 194 -11.01 0.33 16.57
CA GLU A 194 -10.13 0.97 17.54
C GLU A 194 -10.64 0.68 18.95
N LYS A 195 -9.78 0.08 19.80
CA LYS A 195 -10.16 -0.37 21.15
C LYS A 195 -10.71 0.74 22.07
N SER A 196 -10.62 2.01 21.69
CA SER A 196 -10.99 3.17 22.54
C SER A 196 -12.40 3.72 22.30
N THR A 197 -13.15 3.28 21.28
CA THR A 197 -14.47 3.85 20.95
C THR A 197 -15.48 2.76 20.56
N SER A 198 -16.65 2.78 21.19
CA SER A 198 -17.75 1.81 21.02
C SER A 198 -18.56 1.98 19.74
N SER A 199 -18.01 2.62 18.70
CA SER A 199 -18.66 2.77 17.40
C SER A 199 -17.86 1.97 16.37
N GLU A 200 -18.47 0.90 15.87
CA GLU A 200 -18.04 0.30 14.60
C GLU A 200 -18.20 1.38 13.52
N GLU A 201 -17.08 1.98 13.12
CA GLU A 201 -17.03 2.98 12.07
C GLU A 201 -16.97 2.27 10.72
N GLU A 202 -18.11 1.73 10.28
CA GLU A 202 -18.26 1.19 8.94
C GLU A 202 -18.52 2.32 7.93
N CYS A 203 -17.90 2.22 6.75
CA CYS A 203 -18.13 3.17 5.66
C CYS A 203 -18.12 2.44 4.32
N SER A 204 -19.11 2.78 3.51
CA SER A 204 -19.36 2.11 2.24
C SER A 204 -18.99 3.02 1.08
N TYR A 205 -18.45 2.44 0.02
CA TYR A 205 -18.10 3.14 -1.21
C TYR A 205 -18.71 2.41 -2.40
N TYR A 206 -19.49 3.15 -3.19
CA TYR A 206 -19.87 2.70 -4.51
C TYR A 206 -18.70 2.93 -5.47
N MET A 207 -18.21 1.85 -6.05
CA MET A 207 -17.04 1.83 -6.91
C MET A 207 -17.51 1.76 -8.37
N TRP A 208 -17.04 2.70 -9.19
CA TRP A 208 -17.23 2.68 -10.64
C TRP A 208 -15.87 2.56 -11.32
N ARG A 209 -15.59 1.42 -11.95
CA ARG A 209 -14.34 1.18 -12.66
C ARG A 209 -14.58 1.03 -14.15
N GLN A 210 -13.91 1.86 -14.95
CA GLN A 210 -14.08 1.89 -16.39
C GLN A 210 -12.76 1.80 -17.14
N ARG A 211 -12.77 1.06 -18.26
CA ARG A 211 -11.61 0.86 -19.14
C ARG A 211 -11.77 1.69 -20.41
N PHE A 212 -10.75 2.48 -20.73
CA PHE A 212 -10.68 3.33 -21.91
C PHE A 212 -9.51 2.88 -22.81
N PRO A 213 -9.69 2.75 -24.13
CA PRO A 213 -8.58 2.47 -25.03
C PRO A 213 -7.61 3.66 -25.09
N VAL A 214 -6.32 3.38 -25.05
CA VAL A 214 -5.27 4.40 -25.16
C VAL A 214 -5.03 4.71 -26.64
N LYS A 215 -5.31 5.95 -27.04
CA LYS A 215 -4.96 6.44 -28.37
C LYS A 215 -3.44 6.55 -28.52
N LEU A 216 -2.92 6.32 -29.72
CA LEU A 216 -1.48 6.34 -30.01
C LEU A 216 -0.83 7.68 -29.60
N GLU A 217 -1.52 8.79 -29.89
CA GLU A 217 -1.13 10.17 -29.51
C GLU A 217 -0.98 10.41 -28.00
N ASN A 218 -1.58 9.53 -27.19
CA ASN A 218 -1.60 9.62 -25.74
C ASN A 218 -0.71 8.59 -25.04
N LYS A 219 0.06 7.80 -25.80
CA LYS A 219 1.04 6.89 -25.21
C LYS A 219 2.18 7.66 -24.60
N VAL A 220 2.59 7.26 -23.41
CA VAL A 220 3.73 7.82 -22.69
C VAL A 220 4.91 6.89 -22.89
N GLU A 221 6.09 7.42 -23.20
CA GLU A 221 7.30 6.64 -23.51
C GLU A 221 7.63 5.57 -22.44
N ARG A 222 7.39 5.89 -21.16
CA ARG A 222 7.60 4.97 -20.03
C ARG A 222 6.59 3.83 -19.93
N ARG A 223 5.53 3.85 -20.74
CA ARG A 223 4.35 2.97 -20.67
C ARG A 223 3.74 2.68 -22.06
N MET A 224 4.60 2.46 -23.07
CA MET A 224 4.19 2.22 -24.46
C MET A 224 3.34 0.95 -24.64
N GLU A 225 3.48 0.01 -23.71
CA GLU A 225 2.74 -1.25 -23.63
C GLU A 225 1.30 -1.10 -23.11
N VAL A 226 0.91 0.07 -22.56
CA VAL A 226 -0.44 0.27 -22.03
C VAL A 226 -1.42 0.51 -23.16
N GLU A 227 -2.30 -0.46 -23.36
CA GLU A 227 -3.38 -0.38 -24.36
C GLU A 227 -4.69 0.16 -23.78
N LYS A 228 -4.88 0.06 -22.46
CA LYS A 228 -6.11 0.46 -21.78
C LYS A 228 -5.79 1.24 -20.51
N TRP A 229 -6.44 2.37 -20.34
CA TRP A 229 -6.47 3.10 -19.08
C TRP A 229 -7.64 2.64 -18.23
N ILE A 230 -7.39 2.54 -16.93
CA ILE A 230 -8.39 2.17 -15.94
C ILE A 230 -8.57 3.36 -15.02
N ILE A 231 -9.80 3.87 -14.96
CA ILE A 231 -10.19 4.92 -14.02
C ILE A 231 -11.24 4.31 -13.09
N THR A 232 -11.01 4.44 -11.79
CA THR A 232 -11.96 4.03 -10.76
C THR A 232 -12.40 5.25 -9.96
N LEU A 233 -13.70 5.46 -9.86
CA LEU A 233 -14.30 6.45 -8.98
C LEU A 233 -14.85 5.74 -7.74
N ALA A 234 -14.54 6.24 -6.55
CA ALA A 234 -15.12 5.76 -5.31
C ALA A 234 -16.03 6.84 -4.73
N LEU A 235 -17.34 6.60 -4.77
CA LEU A 235 -18.37 7.48 -4.25
C LEU A 235 -18.74 7.02 -2.84
N PRO A 236 -18.53 7.85 -1.81
CA PRO A 236 -18.92 7.49 -0.45
C PRO A 236 -20.44 7.37 -0.34
N VAL A 237 -20.91 6.30 0.27
CA VAL A 237 -22.34 6.08 0.58
C VAL A 237 -22.53 6.39 2.06
N GLY A 238 -23.29 7.44 2.35
CA GLY A 238 -23.51 7.93 3.71
C GLY A 238 -22.36 8.79 4.24
N GLN A 239 -22.17 8.77 5.57
CA GLN A 239 -21.15 9.60 6.23
C GLN A 239 -19.75 9.03 6.00
N ARG A 240 -18.81 9.90 5.62
CA ARG A 240 -17.40 9.51 5.46
C ARG A 240 -16.79 9.30 6.85
N LEU A 241 -15.90 8.30 6.98
CA LEU A 241 -15.00 8.24 8.13
C LEU A 241 -14.10 9.47 8.10
N HIS A 242 -14.26 10.32 9.10
CA HIS A 242 -13.49 11.54 9.28
C HIS A 242 -12.61 11.36 10.51
N ARG A 243 -11.45 10.70 10.34
CA ARG A 243 -10.43 10.63 11.39
C ARG A 243 -9.62 11.94 11.51
N GLY A 244 -10.30 13.09 11.41
CA GLY A 244 -9.68 14.42 11.53
C GLY A 244 -8.78 14.88 10.38
N MET A 245 -8.70 14.15 9.26
CA MET A 245 -7.81 14.47 8.13
C MET A 245 -8.58 14.84 6.86
N SER A 246 -8.05 15.79 6.07
CA SER A 246 -8.47 16.01 4.68
C SER A 246 -8.12 14.76 3.87
N SER A 247 -9.11 13.93 3.51
CA SER A 247 -8.82 12.71 2.75
C SER A 247 -8.38 13.08 1.34
N PRO A 248 -7.28 12.49 0.83
CA PRO A 248 -6.83 12.77 -0.52
C PRO A 248 -7.92 12.42 -1.53
N GLY A 249 -8.05 13.26 -2.55
CA GLY A 249 -9.03 13.06 -3.62
C GLY A 249 -8.48 12.15 -4.72
N ILE A 250 -7.16 11.99 -4.79
CA ILE A 250 -6.48 11.29 -5.88
C ILE A 250 -5.64 10.14 -5.33
N TYR A 251 -5.78 8.99 -5.99
CA TYR A 251 -5.05 7.75 -5.68
C TYR A 251 -4.36 7.24 -6.93
N ALA A 252 -3.17 6.68 -6.73
CA ALA A 252 -2.53 5.78 -7.69
C ALA A 252 -2.25 4.46 -6.98
N PHE A 253 -3.33 3.69 -6.81
CA PHE A 253 -3.48 2.49 -5.96
C PHE A 253 -3.34 2.76 -4.45
N LEU A 254 -2.37 3.58 -4.05
CA LEU A 254 -2.21 4.13 -2.72
C LEU A 254 -2.57 5.62 -2.73
N PRO A 255 -2.93 6.19 -1.55
CA PRO A 255 -3.20 7.62 -1.43
C PRO A 255 -1.99 8.46 -1.88
N THR A 256 -2.29 9.64 -2.42
CA THR A 256 -1.33 10.72 -2.68
C THR A 256 -1.59 11.87 -1.70
N GLU A 257 -0.82 12.95 -1.75
CA GLU A 257 -1.09 14.16 -0.94
C GLU A 257 -1.99 15.16 -1.70
N MET A 258 -2.47 14.80 -2.90
CA MET A 258 -3.34 15.65 -3.70
C MET A 258 -4.76 15.68 -3.15
N VAL A 259 -5.16 16.85 -2.65
CA VAL A 259 -6.53 17.13 -2.21
C VAL A 259 -7.35 17.66 -3.38
N THR A 260 -8.62 17.25 -3.46
CA THR A 260 -9.56 17.73 -4.48
C THR A 260 -10.88 18.13 -3.83
N ASN A 261 -11.63 19.03 -4.46
CA ASN A 261 -12.97 19.41 -4.02
C ASN A 261 -14.08 18.49 -4.55
N PHE A 262 -13.73 17.36 -5.20
CA PHE A 262 -14.73 16.43 -5.70
C PHE A 262 -15.45 15.71 -4.55
N PRO A 263 -16.75 15.40 -4.70
CA PRO A 263 -17.50 14.61 -3.73
C PRO A 263 -17.15 13.12 -3.78
N PHE A 264 -16.19 12.71 -4.61
CA PHE A 264 -15.73 11.34 -4.79
C PHE A 264 -14.20 11.29 -4.89
N ILE A 265 -13.65 10.09 -4.74
CA ILE A 265 -12.23 9.82 -4.88
C ILE A 265 -11.96 9.29 -6.29
N VAL A 266 -10.84 9.72 -6.88
CA VAL A 266 -10.39 9.27 -8.20
C VAL A 266 -9.15 8.42 -8.05
N GLN A 267 -9.20 7.19 -8.55
CA GLN A 267 -8.03 6.36 -8.79
C GLN A 267 -7.79 6.21 -10.28
N ALA A 268 -6.53 6.34 -10.68
CA ALA A 268 -6.07 5.87 -11.98
C ALA A 268 -4.57 5.52 -11.89
N ASP A 269 -4.02 5.04 -12.99
CA ASP A 269 -2.59 4.72 -13.11
C ASP A 269 -1.78 6.00 -13.34
N PHE A 270 -1.86 6.98 -12.44
CA PHE A 270 -1.11 8.21 -12.59
C PHE A 270 0.41 7.97 -12.52
N VAL A 271 1.17 8.71 -13.34
CA VAL A 271 2.61 8.84 -13.21
C VAL A 271 2.88 9.88 -12.12
N LEU A 272 3.50 9.45 -11.04
CA LEU A 272 3.75 10.28 -9.87
C LEU A 272 5.20 10.77 -9.78
N ALA A 273 5.39 11.87 -9.05
CA ALA A 273 6.70 12.30 -8.59
C ALA A 273 7.38 11.18 -7.76
N SER A 274 8.69 11.27 -7.54
CA SER A 274 9.40 10.24 -6.77
C SER A 274 8.93 10.15 -5.32
N SER A 275 8.49 11.26 -4.72
CA SER A 275 7.83 11.27 -3.40
C SER A 275 6.47 10.59 -3.39
N ARG A 276 5.84 10.39 -4.56
CA ARG A 276 4.45 9.94 -4.76
C ARG A 276 3.37 10.90 -4.24
N GLU A 277 3.76 12.08 -3.76
CA GLU A 277 2.82 13.07 -3.21
C GLU A 277 1.98 13.73 -4.31
N THR A 278 2.57 13.93 -5.50
CA THR A 278 1.95 14.68 -6.61
C THR A 278 2.00 13.92 -7.94
N ILE A 279 1.07 14.24 -8.84
CA ILE A 279 1.08 13.76 -10.23
C ILE A 279 2.07 14.60 -11.04
N LEU A 280 2.89 13.97 -11.89
CA LEU A 280 3.73 14.69 -12.84
C LEU A 280 2.85 15.31 -13.95
N LEU A 281 2.96 16.63 -14.16
CA LEU A 281 2.08 17.40 -15.04
C LEU A 281 2.18 17.03 -16.53
N ASP A 282 3.29 16.41 -16.95
CA ASP A 282 3.46 15.88 -18.32
C ASP A 282 2.64 14.59 -18.57
N ASN A 283 1.86 14.15 -17.57
CA ASN A 283 1.04 12.97 -17.67
C ASN A 283 -0.22 13.25 -18.50
N VAL A 284 -0.24 12.70 -19.71
CA VAL A 284 -1.39 12.75 -20.64
C VAL A 284 -2.69 12.22 -20.00
N CYS A 285 -2.60 11.37 -18.98
CA CYS A 285 -3.78 10.90 -18.22
C CYS A 285 -4.54 12.06 -17.54
N LEU A 286 -3.87 13.16 -17.17
CA LEU A 286 -4.54 14.38 -16.67
C LEU A 286 -5.40 15.05 -17.76
N ARG A 287 -4.99 14.98 -19.03
CA ARG A 287 -5.85 15.45 -20.14
C ARG A 287 -7.15 14.66 -20.19
N LEU A 288 -7.11 13.38 -19.85
CA LEU A 288 -8.30 12.54 -19.69
C LEU A 288 -9.06 12.71 -18.38
N LEU A 289 -8.58 13.49 -17.42
CA LEU A 289 -9.45 13.99 -16.35
C LEU A 289 -10.06 15.32 -16.78
N SER A 290 -9.33 16.14 -17.54
CA SER A 290 -9.92 17.32 -18.15
C SER A 290 -10.97 16.97 -19.22
N VAL A 291 -10.89 15.85 -19.94
CA VAL A 291 -11.85 15.50 -21.00
C VAL A 291 -13.22 15.03 -20.47
N PRO A 292 -13.36 14.23 -19.39
CA PRO A 292 -14.63 14.00 -18.71
C PRO A 292 -15.12 15.24 -17.94
N LEU A 293 -14.21 16.14 -17.53
CA LEU A 293 -14.57 17.40 -16.87
C LEU A 293 -14.90 18.55 -17.87
N PHE A 294 -14.63 18.38 -19.17
CA PHE A 294 -14.94 19.35 -20.24
C PHE A 294 -15.74 18.80 -21.42
N LEU A 295 -16.33 17.60 -21.32
CA LEU A 295 -17.30 17.14 -22.32
C LEU A 295 -18.71 17.58 -21.92
N SER A 296 -19.10 18.71 -22.52
CA SER A 296 -20.45 19.06 -22.98
C SER A 296 -21.61 18.36 -22.26
N SER A 297 -22.42 19.18 -21.59
CA SER A 297 -23.88 19.16 -21.32
C SER A 297 -24.75 17.91 -21.52
N ASN A 298 -24.35 16.91 -22.30
CA ASN A 298 -25.14 15.72 -22.65
C ASN A 298 -24.73 14.43 -21.90
N HIS A 299 -23.53 14.32 -21.31
CA HIS A 299 -23.16 13.17 -20.45
C HIS A 299 -23.26 13.45 -18.94
N LEU A 300 -23.46 14.72 -18.56
CA LEU A 300 -23.95 15.08 -17.23
C LEU A 300 -25.31 14.43 -16.94
N LEU A 301 -26.13 14.19 -17.96
CA LEU A 301 -27.40 13.44 -17.82
C LEU A 301 -27.17 11.99 -17.41
N GLN A 302 -26.12 11.31 -17.89
CA GLN A 302 -25.88 9.91 -17.55
C GLN A 302 -25.26 9.74 -16.16
N PHE A 303 -24.44 10.71 -15.73
CA PHE A 303 -23.90 10.77 -14.36
C PHE A 303 -24.88 11.35 -13.34
N GLN A 304 -25.74 12.30 -13.72
CA GLN A 304 -26.89 12.74 -12.92
C GLN A 304 -27.92 11.61 -12.79
N TYR A 305 -28.17 10.82 -13.84
CA TYR A 305 -29.05 9.65 -13.73
C TYR A 305 -28.53 8.60 -12.74
N LEU A 306 -27.20 8.42 -12.63
CA LEU A 306 -26.60 7.51 -11.65
C LEU A 306 -26.71 8.05 -10.21
N LEU A 307 -26.68 9.38 -10.03
CA LEU A 307 -26.89 10.08 -8.75
C LEU A 307 -28.37 10.21 -8.35
N PHE A 308 -29.32 10.08 -9.29
CA PHE A 308 -30.77 10.13 -9.04
C PHE A 308 -31.43 8.74 -8.93
N GLN A 309 -30.67 7.64 -9.13
CA GLN A 309 -31.15 6.27 -8.94
C GLN A 309 -30.58 5.57 -7.68
N ILE A 310 -29.89 6.33 -6.83
CA ILE A 310 -29.52 5.96 -5.45
C ILE A 310 -30.30 6.88 -4.52
#